data_AF-A0A8T5JYD8-F1
#
_entry.id   AF-A0A8T5JYD8-F1
#
_cell.length_a   1.000
_cell.length_b   1.000
_cell.length_c   1.000
_cell.angle_alpha   90.00
_cell.angle_beta   90.00
_cell.angle_gamma   90.00
#
_symmetry.space_group_name_H-M   'P 1'
#
loop_
_entity.id
_entity.type
_entity.pdbx_description
1 polymer ?
#
loop_
_entity_poly.entity_id
_entity_poly.type
_entity_poly.pdbx_seq_one_letter_code
_entity_poly.pdbx_strand_id
1 'polypeptide(L)'
;MPRRKSKLKTVQIKKITARHIVKITKSRTEIFKKEIVQYLDSNGFLSWSSKEKKYLILGTNSPKKGLVQCPECKVGELMVIRSRTTRKRFMGCSNFYDGCKASSPL
;
A
#
# COMPACT_ATOMS: atom_id res chain seq x y z
N MET A 1 -7.72 41.85 -62.85
CA MET A 1 -8.72 41.55 -61.80
C MET A 1 -8.00 41.08 -60.54
N PRO A 2 -8.07 41.77 -59.39
CA PRO A 2 -7.38 41.32 -58.19
C PRO A 2 -8.24 40.32 -57.41
N ARG A 3 -7.70 39.12 -57.14
CA ARG A 3 -8.33 38.07 -56.32
C ARG A 3 -8.44 38.54 -54.86
N ARG A 4 -9.67 38.59 -54.33
CA ARG A 4 -9.94 38.79 -52.89
C ARG A 4 -9.34 37.63 -52.09
N LYS A 5 -8.29 37.88 -51.32
CA LYS A 5 -7.74 36.93 -50.35
C LYS A 5 -8.72 36.82 -49.17
N SER A 6 -9.34 35.67 -48.98
CA SER A 6 -10.19 35.40 -47.81
C SER A 6 -9.32 35.33 -46.54
N LYS A 7 -9.67 36.12 -45.53
CA LYS A 7 -9.00 36.07 -44.22
C LYS A 7 -9.46 34.81 -43.50
N LEU A 8 -8.62 33.78 -43.47
CA LEU A 8 -8.82 32.60 -42.62
C LEU A 8 -8.80 33.05 -41.15
N LYS A 9 -9.92 32.89 -40.45
CA LYS A 9 -10.01 33.09 -39.00
C LYS A 9 -9.63 31.79 -38.32
N THR A 10 -8.49 31.76 -37.64
CA THR A 10 -8.09 30.66 -36.77
C THR A 10 -8.90 30.70 -35.48
N VAL A 11 -9.78 29.70 -35.30
CA VAL A 11 -10.51 29.51 -34.03
C VAL A 11 -9.61 28.74 -33.07
N GLN A 12 -9.13 29.41 -32.03
CA GLN A 12 -8.38 28.76 -30.96
C GLN A 12 -9.36 27.98 -30.06
N ILE A 13 -9.52 26.68 -30.33
CA ILE A 13 -10.29 25.79 -29.45
C ILE A 13 -9.45 25.55 -28.18
N LYS A 14 -9.76 26.25 -27.09
CA LYS A 14 -9.18 25.98 -25.77
C LYS A 14 -9.67 24.61 -25.30
N LYS A 15 -8.82 23.58 -25.41
CA LYS A 15 -9.07 22.27 -24.78
C LYS A 15 -9.16 22.46 -23.26
N ILE A 16 -10.37 22.34 -22.71
CA ILE A 16 -10.59 22.34 -21.26
C ILE A 16 -10.03 21.02 -20.74
N THR A 17 -8.80 21.05 -20.22
CA THR A 17 -8.25 19.91 -19.49
C THR A 17 -8.87 19.92 -18.10
N ALA A 18 -9.87 19.07 -17.88
CA ALA A 18 -10.43 18.83 -16.55
C ALA A 18 -9.34 18.12 -15.71
N ARG A 19 -8.47 18.90 -15.08
CA ARG A 19 -7.53 18.37 -14.10
C ARG A 19 -8.33 17.93 -12.89
N HIS A 20 -8.14 16.70 -12.45
CA HIS A 20 -8.71 16.25 -11.17
C HIS A 20 -8.06 17.06 -10.03
N ILE A 21 -8.74 18.11 -9.61
CA ILE A 21 -8.35 18.94 -8.47
C ILE A 21 -9.08 18.42 -7.25
N VAL A 22 -8.35 17.79 -6.34
CA VAL A 22 -8.87 17.46 -5.01
C VAL A 22 -8.84 18.73 -4.17
N LYS A 23 -10.01 19.26 -3.83
CA LYS A 23 -10.12 20.38 -2.88
C LYS A 23 -9.81 19.88 -1.48
N ILE A 24 -8.81 20.48 -0.84
CA ILE A 24 -8.42 20.19 0.54
C ILE A 24 -9.43 20.88 1.46
N THR A 25 -10.40 20.12 1.97
CA THR A 25 -11.35 20.60 2.98
C THR A 25 -11.01 20.02 4.35
N LYS A 26 -11.37 20.73 5.42
CA LYS A 26 -11.16 20.25 6.80
C LYS A 26 -11.76 18.85 7.02
N SER A 27 -12.97 18.63 6.53
CA SER A 27 -13.67 17.34 6.60
C SER A 27 -12.91 16.21 5.89
N ARG A 28 -12.36 16.46 4.69
CA ARG A 28 -11.57 15.46 3.96
C ARG A 28 -10.26 15.16 4.69
N THR A 29 -9.61 16.17 5.26
CA THR A 29 -8.38 15.95 6.02
C THR A 29 -8.63 15.16 7.30
N GLU A 30 -9.77 15.34 7.95
CA GLU A 30 -10.15 14.56 9.15
C GLU A 30 -10.47 13.11 8.82
N ILE A 31 -11.21 12.85 7.73
CA ILE A 31 -11.47 11.48 7.25
C ILE A 31 -10.14 10.80 6.94
N PHE A 32 -9.27 11.48 6.19
CA PHE A 32 -7.95 10.93 5.82
C PHE A 32 -7.05 10.69 7.04
N LYS A 33 -7.08 11.57 8.04
CA LYS A 33 -6.38 11.35 9.31
C LYS A 33 -6.91 10.13 10.05
N LYS A 34 -8.23 9.93 10.10
CA LYS A 34 -8.85 8.74 10.73
C LYS A 34 -8.44 7.46 10.00
N GLU A 35 -8.44 7.49 8.67
CA GLU A 35 -7.94 6.37 7.85
C GLU A 35 -6.45 6.11 8.13
N ILE A 36 -5.60 7.14 8.18
CA ILE A 36 -4.17 6.99 8.49
C ILE A 36 -3.98 6.37 9.88
N VAL A 37 -4.69 6.86 10.90
CA VAL A 37 -4.59 6.37 12.29
C VAL A 37 -4.95 4.89 12.37
N GLN A 38 -5.90 4.40 11.57
CA GLN A 38 -6.22 2.97 11.47
C GLN A 38 -4.99 2.11 11.07
N TYR A 39 -4.01 2.70 10.38
CA TYR A 39 -2.80 2.02 9.94
C TYR A 39 -1.56 2.39 10.77
N LEU A 40 -1.71 3.29 11.76
CA LEU A 40 -0.62 3.85 12.55
C LEU A 40 -0.62 3.15 13.91
N ASP A 41 0.07 2.02 13.98
CA ASP A 41 0.25 1.29 15.23
C ASP A 41 1.60 1.64 15.88
N SER A 42 1.66 1.66 17.22
CA SER A 42 2.80 2.17 17.98
C SER A 42 4.11 1.38 17.75
N ASN A 43 3.99 0.17 17.20
CA ASN A 43 5.07 -0.77 16.95
C ASN A 43 5.47 -0.91 15.47
N GLY A 44 4.74 -0.27 14.54
CA GLY A 44 4.98 -0.32 13.09
C GLY A 44 4.82 -1.70 12.44
N PHE A 45 4.58 -1.80 11.12
CA PHE A 45 3.31 -1.46 10.47
C PHE A 45 2.77 -2.78 9.87
N LEU A 46 1.52 -3.13 10.15
CA LEU A 46 0.80 -4.22 9.48
C LEU A 46 -0.53 -3.67 8.97
N SER A 47 -0.67 -3.42 7.66
CA SER A 47 -1.94 -3.00 7.07
C SER A 47 -2.64 -4.19 6.41
N TRP A 48 -3.89 -4.43 6.76
CA TRP A 48 -4.72 -5.47 6.12
C TRP A 48 -5.41 -4.89 4.89
N SER A 49 -5.10 -5.43 3.71
CA SER A 49 -5.83 -5.14 2.47
C SER A 49 -6.99 -6.11 2.34
N SER A 50 -8.21 -5.66 2.66
CA SER A 50 -9.43 -6.48 2.48
C SER A 50 -9.70 -6.85 1.02
N LYS A 51 -9.18 -6.07 0.07
CA LYS A 51 -9.31 -6.32 -1.37
C LYS A 51 -8.45 -7.49 -1.82
N GLU A 52 -7.24 -7.59 -1.29
CA GLU A 52 -6.28 -8.64 -1.66
C GLU A 52 -6.23 -9.79 -0.66
N LYS A 53 -6.91 -9.64 0.49
CA LYS A 53 -6.86 -10.53 1.65
C LYS A 53 -5.42 -10.79 2.12
N LYS A 54 -4.61 -9.72 2.17
CA LYS A 54 -3.17 -9.78 2.48
C LYS A 54 -2.79 -8.75 3.53
N TYR A 55 -1.77 -9.09 4.30
CA TYR A 55 -1.08 -8.18 5.22
C TYR A 55 0.11 -7.52 4.50
N LEU A 56 0.20 -6.20 4.58
CA LEU A 56 1.26 -5.37 3.99
C LEU A 56 2.10 -4.77 5.11
N ILE A 57 3.42 -4.89 5.00
CA ILE A 57 4.36 -4.28 5.96
C ILE A 57 4.78 -2.93 5.39
N LEU A 58 4.28 -1.83 5.97
CA LEU A 58 4.58 -0.47 5.53
C LEU A 58 5.67 0.17 6.40
N GLY A 59 6.94 -0.22 6.27
CA GLY A 59 8.00 0.49 7.00
C GLY A 59 9.39 -0.14 6.90
N THR A 60 10.39 0.70 6.69
CA THR A 60 11.78 0.43 6.24
C THR A 60 12.69 -0.33 7.21
N ASN A 61 12.17 -0.89 8.31
CA ASN A 61 12.91 -1.81 9.16
C ASN A 61 12.01 -3.00 9.47
N SER A 62 12.29 -4.15 8.85
CA SER A 62 11.64 -5.40 9.21
C SER A 62 11.76 -5.58 10.74
N PRO A 63 10.65 -5.73 11.48
CA PRO A 63 10.72 -5.80 12.92
C PRO A 63 11.59 -6.99 13.33
N LYS A 64 12.56 -6.74 14.22
CA LYS A 64 13.44 -7.78 14.77
C LYS A 64 12.68 -8.75 15.69
N LYS A 65 11.52 -8.33 16.18
CA LYS A 65 10.56 -9.10 16.98
C LYS A 65 9.36 -9.47 16.12
N GLY A 66 8.57 -10.46 16.52
CA GLY A 66 7.40 -10.86 15.75
C GLY A 66 6.32 -9.77 15.72
N LEU A 67 5.60 -9.71 14.61
CA LEU A 67 4.56 -8.73 14.32
C LEU A 67 3.32 -8.97 15.19
N VAL A 68 2.83 -10.22 15.21
CA VAL A 68 1.59 -10.65 15.86
C VAL A 68 1.76 -12.11 16.26
N GLN A 69 1.08 -12.57 17.31
CA GLN A 69 1.00 -14.00 17.61
C GLN A 69 0.48 -14.79 16.40
N CYS A 70 1.07 -15.95 16.16
CA CYS A 70 0.70 -16.81 15.06
C CYS A 70 -0.74 -17.33 15.26
N PRO A 71 -1.64 -17.14 14.29
CA PRO A 71 -3.02 -17.59 14.42
C PRO A 71 -3.17 -19.11 14.41
N GLU A 72 -2.23 -19.85 13.81
CA GLU A 72 -2.27 -21.31 13.75
C GLU A 72 -1.80 -21.97 15.04
N CYS A 73 -0.58 -21.64 15.51
CA CYS A 73 -0.02 -22.30 16.68
C CYS A 73 -0.27 -21.55 17.99
N LYS A 74 -0.59 -20.25 17.96
CA LYS A 74 -0.75 -19.35 19.13
C LYS A 74 0.44 -19.27 20.10
N VAL A 75 1.50 -20.04 19.87
CA VAL A 75 2.74 -20.07 20.66
C VAL A 75 3.79 -19.15 20.07
N GLY A 76 3.94 -19.15 18.74
CA GLY A 76 4.94 -18.33 18.03
C GLY A 76 4.38 -16.99 17.56
N GLU A 77 5.22 -16.21 16.89
CA GLU A 77 4.87 -14.90 16.33
C GLU A 77 5.14 -14.87 14.82
N LEU A 78 4.31 -14.17 14.04
CA LEU A 78 4.51 -13.95 12.61
C LEU A 78 5.67 -12.97 12.39
N MET A 79 6.66 -13.38 11.61
CA MET A 79 7.83 -12.56 11.29
C MET A 79 8.33 -12.84 9.87
N VAL A 80 9.26 -12.02 9.38
CA VAL A 80 9.92 -12.29 8.10
C VAL A 80 11.07 -13.26 8.33
N ILE A 81 10.96 -14.46 7.75
CA ILE A 81 11.94 -15.53 7.86
C ILE A 81 12.73 -15.62 6.56
N ARG A 82 14.04 -15.84 6.67
CA ARG A 82 14.89 -16.18 5.53
C ARG A 82 15.01 -17.70 5.43
N SER A 83 14.53 -18.28 4.35
CA SER A 83 14.66 -19.72 4.11
C SER A 83 16.12 -20.13 4.03
N ARG A 84 16.51 -21.19 4.76
CA ARG A 84 17.85 -21.78 4.70
C ARG A 84 18.12 -22.44 3.34
N THR A 85 17.10 -23.02 2.71
CA THR A 85 17.23 -23.74 1.43
C THR A 85 17.24 -22.79 0.24
N THR A 86 16.22 -21.93 0.12
CA THR A 86 16.06 -21.05 -1.06
C THR A 86 16.71 -19.69 -0.89
N ARG A 87 17.18 -19.33 0.31
CA ARG A 87 17.72 -18.01 0.68
C ARG A 87 16.76 -16.83 0.50
N LYS A 88 15.53 -17.08 0.05
CA LYS A 88 14.46 -16.10 -0.12
C LYS A 88 13.84 -15.73 1.23
N ARG A 89 13.26 -14.54 1.30
CA ARG A 89 12.47 -14.08 2.45
C ARG A 89 11.01 -14.44 2.22
N PHE A 90 10.34 -14.87 3.27
CA PHE A 90 8.90 -15.12 3.29
C PHE A 90 8.35 -14.71 4.66
N MET A 91 7.07 -14.45 4.75
CA MET A 91 6.40 -14.18 6.02
C MET A 91 6.01 -15.52 6.65
N GLY A 92 6.40 -15.79 7.89
CA GLY A 92 6.13 -17.07 8.54
C GLY A 92 6.19 -17.00 10.06
N CYS A 93 5.66 -18.01 10.73
CA CYS A 93 5.72 -18.11 12.20
C CYS A 93 7.16 -18.36 12.68
N SER A 94 7.56 -17.78 13.80
CA SER A 94 8.86 -18.05 14.45
C SER A 94 9.11 -19.55 14.68
N ASN A 95 8.05 -20.33 14.91
CA ASN A 95 8.05 -21.78 15.11
C ASN A 95 7.88 -22.59 13.79
N PHE A 96 8.13 -21.98 12.63
CA PHE A 96 7.96 -22.63 11.32
C PHE A 96 8.84 -23.88 11.17
N TYR A 97 10.06 -23.85 11.71
CA TYR A 97 10.97 -25.01 11.67
C TYR A 97 10.53 -26.16 12.59
N ASP A 98 9.70 -25.87 13.60
CA ASP A 98 9.15 -26.84 14.55
C ASP A 98 7.77 -27.38 14.12
N GLY A 99 7.36 -27.11 12.87
CA GLY A 99 6.17 -27.70 12.25
C GLY A 99 4.97 -26.78 12.06
N CYS A 100 5.07 -25.49 12.42
CA CYS A 100 4.01 -24.51 12.14
C CYS A 100 3.91 -24.25 10.62
N LYS A 101 2.70 -24.29 10.04
CA LYS A 101 2.49 -24.17 8.59
C LYS A 101 2.19 -22.76 8.12
N ALA A 102 1.89 -21.84 9.05
CA ALA A 102 1.66 -20.43 8.80
C ALA A 102 2.83 -19.79 8.06
N SER A 103 2.69 -19.67 6.73
CA SER A 103 3.67 -19.06 5.84
C SER A 103 2.98 -18.43 4.64
N SER A 104 3.53 -17.31 4.15
CA SER A 104 3.11 -16.62 2.93
C SER A 104 4.33 -16.10 2.19
N PRO A 105 4.41 -16.29 0.86
CA PRO A 105 5.43 -15.63 0.05
C PRO A 105 5.24 -14.11 0.10
N LEU A 106 6.35 -13.38 0.01
CA LEU A 106 6.41 -11.92 -0.16
C LEU A 106 6.44 -11.57 -1.65
#